data_AF-A0A2V5S7U5-F1
#
_entry.id   AF-A0A2V5S7U5-F1
#
_cell.length_a   1.000
_cell.length_b   1.000
_cell.length_c   1.000
_cell.angle_alpha   90.00
_cell.angle_beta   90.00
_cell.angle_gamma   90.00
#
_symmetry.space_group_name_H-M   'P 1'
#
loop_
_entity.id
_entity.type
_entity.pdbx_description
1 polymer ?
#
loop_
_entity_poly.entity_id
_entity_poly.type
_entity_poly.pdbx_seq_one_letter_code
_entity_poly.pdbx_strand_id
1 'polypeptide(L)'
;MTWPDKLERRLGFLAVPGLLRYVAFLNALTFLLEKLSPGFLRILDLDPAAVLHGQVWRLVTYIFIPQMTSFLPLPDWANVAFYVLFLWWIGNGLEAAWGAFRLTLFFLIGMLGTTVAAFFFGTAFSNFMLTASLFFAFARFYPDLVIYFAYILP
;
A
#
# COMPACT_ATOMS: atom_id res chain seq x y z
N MET A 1 -21.38 -19.69 9.86
CA MET A 1 -20.16 -19.64 9.03
C MET A 1 -20.38 -18.66 7.92
N THR A 2 -19.71 -17.51 7.98
CA THR A 2 -19.77 -16.51 6.92
C THR A 2 -18.95 -16.96 5.71
N TRP A 3 -19.20 -16.41 4.52
CA TRP A 3 -18.44 -16.72 3.30
C TRP A 3 -16.92 -16.51 3.44
N PRO A 4 -16.44 -15.45 4.13
CA PRO A 4 -15.02 -15.27 4.46
C PRO A 4 -14.40 -16.45 5.21
N ASP A 5 -15.10 -17.02 6.19
CA ASP A 5 -14.58 -18.12 7.02
C ASP A 5 -14.37 -19.40 6.18
N LYS A 6 -15.20 -19.60 5.14
CA LYS A 6 -15.04 -20.71 4.19
C LYS A 6 -13.86 -20.49 3.26
N LEU A 7 -13.61 -19.25 2.85
CA LEU A 7 -12.46 -18.88 2.04
C LEU A 7 -11.16 -19.04 2.82
N GLU A 8 -11.13 -18.56 4.06
CA GLU A 8 -9.98 -18.67 4.96
C GLU A 8 -9.60 -20.13 5.21
N ARG A 9 -10.58 -21.02 5.38
CA ARG A 9 -10.31 -22.45 5.53
C ARG A 9 -9.68 -23.11 4.29
N ARG A 10 -9.89 -22.56 3.08
CA ARG A 10 -9.32 -23.08 1.82
C ARG A 10 -8.05 -22.36 1.37
N LEU A 11 -7.96 -21.06 1.66
CA LEU A 11 -6.94 -20.14 1.16
C LEU A 11 -6.12 -19.52 2.28
N GLY A 12 -6.19 -20.04 3.51
CA GLY A 12 -5.43 -19.52 4.65
C GLY A 12 -3.93 -19.44 4.43
N PHE A 13 -3.38 -20.23 3.50
CA PHE A 13 -1.97 -20.14 3.07
C PHE A 13 -1.61 -18.80 2.39
N LEU A 14 -2.60 -18.06 1.87
CA LEU A 14 -2.40 -16.72 1.31
C LEU A 14 -2.29 -15.64 2.39
N ALA A 15 -2.57 -15.95 3.66
CA ALA A 15 -2.38 -14.98 4.73
C ALA A 15 -0.89 -14.64 4.84
N VAL A 16 -0.55 -13.36 4.67
CA VAL A 16 0.81 -12.87 4.89
C VAL A 16 0.80 -12.04 6.18
N PRO A 17 1.24 -12.62 7.31
CA PRO A 17 1.28 -11.89 8.58
C PRO A 17 2.24 -10.71 8.49
N GLY A 18 1.76 -9.51 8.82
CA GLY A 18 2.53 -8.28 8.69
C GLY A 18 2.74 -7.79 7.26
N LEU A 19 1.87 -8.15 6.32
CA LEU A 19 1.95 -7.72 4.91
C LEU A 19 2.29 -6.23 4.77
N LEU A 20 1.55 -5.36 5.46
CA LEU A 20 1.74 -3.91 5.37
C LEU A 20 3.05 -3.44 6.01
N ARG A 21 3.62 -4.18 6.96
CA ARG A 21 4.96 -3.89 7.50
C ARG A 21 6.04 -4.16 6.46
N TYR A 22 5.92 -5.27 5.72
CA TYR A 22 6.83 -5.58 4.62
C TYR A 22 6.71 -4.55 3.49
N VAL A 23 5.48 -4.17 3.13
CA VAL A 23 5.24 -3.10 2.15
C VAL A 23 5.85 -1.79 2.63
N ALA A 24 5.63 -1.39 3.89
CA ALA A 24 6.20 -0.18 4.46
C ALA A 24 7.74 -0.19 4.45
N PHE A 25 8.36 -1.31 4.82
CA PHE A 25 9.81 -1.48 4.74
C PHE A 25 10.33 -1.34 3.29
N LEU A 26 9.66 -1.98 2.32
CA LEU A 26 10.04 -1.87 0.92
C LEU A 26 9.85 -0.45 0.37
N ASN A 27 8.84 0.29 0.83
CA ASN A 27 8.67 1.71 0.50
C ASN A 27 9.84 2.57 0.99
N ALA A 28 10.37 2.29 2.19
CA ALA A 28 11.58 2.97 2.66
C ALA A 28 12.80 2.60 1.81
N LEU A 29 12.93 1.32 1.43
CA LEU A 29 14.05 0.84 0.61
C LEU A 29 14.03 1.44 -0.80
N THR A 30 12.88 1.47 -1.48
CA THR A 30 12.75 2.04 -2.82
C THR A 30 13.01 3.54 -2.83
N PHE A 31 12.66 4.26 -1.76
CA PHE A 31 13.04 5.66 -1.59
C PHE A 31 14.55 5.85 -1.51
N LEU A 32 15.25 5.01 -0.73
CA LEU A 32 16.71 5.05 -0.67
C LEU A 32 17.33 4.76 -2.05
N LEU A 33 16.80 3.77 -2.77
CA LEU A 33 17.26 3.43 -4.12
C LEU A 33 17.03 4.58 -5.10
N GLU A 34 15.91 5.31 -5.01
CA GLU A 34 15.66 6.50 -5.81
C GLU A 34 16.66 7.63 -5.51
N LYS A 35 17.08 7.79 -4.26
CA LYS A 35 18.10 8.78 -3.90
C LYS A 35 19.50 8.40 -4.38
N LEU A 36 19.80 7.10 -4.48
CA LEU A 36 21.08 6.60 -5.01
C LEU A 36 21.10 6.58 -6.55
N SER A 37 19.98 6.26 -7.17
CA SER A 37 19.80 6.14 -8.62
C SER A 37 18.53 6.86 -9.05
N PRO A 38 18.60 8.17 -9.36
CA PRO A 38 17.45 8.96 -9.78
C PRO A 38 16.73 8.32 -10.97
N GLY A 39 15.42 8.15 -10.88
CA GLY A 39 14.58 7.50 -11.90
C GLY A 39 14.31 6.01 -11.66
N PHE A 40 14.82 5.42 -10.58
CA PHE A 40 14.55 4.03 -10.19
C PHE A 40 13.04 3.76 -10.02
N LEU A 41 12.27 4.70 -9.47
CA LEU A 41 10.81 4.53 -9.28
C LEU A 41 10.05 4.35 -10.60
N ARG A 42 10.54 4.90 -11.73
CA ARG A 42 9.93 4.71 -13.06
C ARG A 42 10.06 3.28 -13.60
N ILE A 43 10.93 2.47 -13.02
CA ILE A 43 11.07 1.05 -13.38
C ILE A 43 10.03 0.22 -12.62
N LEU A 44 9.55 0.74 -11.49
CA LEU A 44 8.62 0.09 -10.59
C LEU A 44 7.16 0.46 -10.86
N ASP A 45 6.91 1.59 -11.53
CA ASP A 45 5.55 2.10 -11.74
C ASP A 45 4.70 1.17 -12.61
N LEU A 46 3.39 1.23 -12.40
CA LEU A 46 2.46 0.40 -13.15
C LEU A 46 2.17 1.08 -14.49
N ASP A 47 2.93 0.68 -15.52
CA ASP A 47 2.72 1.10 -16.90
C ASP A 47 2.19 -0.09 -17.73
N PRO A 48 0.90 -0.06 -18.15
CA PRO A 48 0.31 -1.12 -18.97
C PRO A 48 1.08 -1.37 -20.28
N ALA A 49 1.59 -0.31 -20.93
CA ALA A 49 2.34 -0.46 -22.17
C ALA A 49 3.63 -1.24 -21.91
N ALA A 50 4.41 -0.85 -20.90
CA ALA A 50 5.63 -1.57 -20.53
C ALA A 50 5.36 -3.03 -20.09
N VAL A 51 4.25 -3.29 -19.40
CA VAL A 51 3.86 -4.66 -19.02
C VAL A 51 3.63 -5.52 -20.26
N LEU A 52 2.93 -5.01 -21.27
CA LEU A 52 2.71 -5.71 -22.55
C LEU A 52 4.02 -5.97 -23.32
N HIS A 53 5.06 -5.15 -23.09
CA HIS A 53 6.40 -5.36 -23.64
C HIS A 53 7.29 -6.29 -22.78
N GLY A 54 6.72 -6.98 -21.79
CA GLY A 54 7.41 -8.01 -21.00
C GLY A 54 7.85 -7.59 -19.60
N GLN A 55 7.56 -6.35 -19.17
CA GLN A 55 7.92 -5.85 -17.83
C GLN A 55 6.89 -6.28 -16.77
N VAL A 56 6.69 -7.60 -16.61
CA VAL A 56 5.62 -8.18 -15.77
C VAL A 56 5.77 -7.89 -14.28
N TRP A 57 6.97 -7.55 -13.79
CA TRP A 57 7.19 -7.16 -12.39
C TRP A 57 6.41 -5.91 -11.99
N ARG A 58 6.09 -5.03 -12.95
CA ARG A 58 5.31 -3.80 -12.74
C ARG A 58 3.90 -4.06 -12.20
N LEU A 59 3.37 -5.26 -12.41
CA LEU A 59 2.12 -5.72 -11.81
C LEU A 59 2.20 -5.83 -10.28
N VAL A 60 3.40 -5.88 -9.71
CA VAL A 60 3.63 -6.02 -8.27
C VAL A 60 4.39 -4.84 -7.69
N THR A 61 5.44 -4.37 -8.37
CA THR A 61 6.40 -3.41 -7.79
C THR A 61 5.82 -2.04 -7.47
N TYR A 62 4.72 -1.65 -8.13
CA TYR A 62 4.14 -0.33 -7.97
C TYR A 62 3.62 -0.07 -6.54
N ILE A 63 3.31 -1.12 -5.77
CA ILE A 63 2.88 -1.00 -4.36
C ILE A 63 4.03 -0.56 -3.42
N PHE A 64 5.27 -0.69 -3.87
CA PHE A 64 6.46 -0.30 -3.11
C PHE A 64 6.88 1.15 -3.36
N ILE A 65 6.12 1.90 -4.16
CA ILE A 65 6.41 3.32 -4.45
C ILE A 65 5.79 4.20 -3.36
N PRO A 66 6.59 4.98 -2.61
CA PRO A 66 6.07 5.84 -1.56
C PRO A 66 5.23 6.97 -2.17
N GLN A 67 3.99 7.12 -1.71
CA GLN A 67 3.00 8.02 -2.33
C GLN A 67 3.08 9.48 -1.85
N MET A 68 3.71 9.72 -0.71
CA MET A 68 3.63 11.01 -0.01
C MET A 68 4.90 11.85 -0.16
N THR A 69 5.62 11.77 -1.26
CA THR A 69 6.70 12.74 -1.51
C THR A 69 6.08 14.13 -1.63
N SER A 70 6.47 15.05 -0.73
CA SER A 70 6.05 16.47 -0.71
C SER A 70 4.62 16.78 -0.21
N PHE A 71 4.02 15.93 0.63
CA PHE A 71 2.70 16.22 1.23
C PHE A 71 2.73 17.33 2.29
N LEU A 72 3.77 17.33 3.12
CA LEU A 72 4.02 18.34 4.16
C LEU A 72 5.15 19.27 3.72
N PRO A 73 5.20 20.52 4.22
CA PRO A 73 6.31 21.47 4.03
C PRO A 73 7.55 21.04 4.84
N LEU A 74 7.96 19.78 4.68
CA LEU A 74 9.07 19.11 5.32
C LEU A 74 9.96 18.48 4.24
N PRO A 75 11.21 18.12 4.55
CA PRO A 75 12.08 17.40 3.62
C PRO A 75 11.47 16.08 3.15
N ASP A 76 11.85 15.61 1.94
CA ASP A 76 11.34 14.35 1.37
C ASP A 76 11.50 13.16 2.31
N TRP A 77 12.65 13.05 2.98
CA TRP A 77 12.94 11.94 3.89
C TRP A 77 11.99 11.93 5.10
N ALA A 78 11.56 13.11 5.57
CA ALA A 78 10.62 13.21 6.69
C ALA A 78 9.20 12.81 6.26
N ASN A 79 8.80 13.22 5.05
CA ASN A 79 7.52 12.82 4.46
C ASN A 79 7.44 11.30 4.26
N VAL A 80 8.50 10.68 3.73
CA VAL A 80 8.56 9.23 3.53
C VAL A 80 8.60 8.48 4.86
N ALA A 81 9.38 8.96 5.84
CA ALA A 81 9.39 8.37 7.18
C ALA A 81 7.99 8.41 7.82
N PHE A 82 7.30 9.55 7.73
CA PHE A 82 5.91 9.67 8.20
C PHE A 82 5.00 8.67 7.50
N TYR A 83 5.05 8.59 6.17
CA TYR A 83 4.25 7.64 5.39
C TYR A 83 4.49 6.18 5.78
N VAL A 84 5.76 5.77 5.90
CA VAL A 84 6.15 4.40 6.26
C VAL A 84 5.66 4.05 7.67
N LEU A 85 5.88 4.94 8.64
CA LEU A 85 5.42 4.76 10.02
C LEU A 85 3.89 4.70 10.10
N PHE A 86 3.22 5.57 9.35
CA PHE A 86 1.77 5.60 9.27
C PHE A 86 1.21 4.29 8.69
N LEU A 87 1.76 3.84 7.54
CA LEU A 87 1.36 2.60 6.88
C LEU A 87 1.58 1.38 7.79
N TRP A 88 2.70 1.34 8.50
CA TRP A 88 2.97 0.31 9.50
C TRP A 88 1.91 0.34 10.60
N TRP A 89 1.66 1.50 11.19
CA TRP A 89 0.73 1.64 12.31
C TRP A 89 -0.71 1.26 11.94
N ILE A 90 -1.25 1.78 10.83
CA ILE A 90 -2.59 1.37 10.35
C ILE A 90 -2.60 -0.12 9.99
N GLY A 91 -1.48 -0.65 9.49
CA GLY A 91 -1.37 -2.05 9.12
C GLY A 91 -1.48 -2.98 10.31
N ASN A 92 -0.80 -2.66 11.42
CA ASN A 92 -0.95 -3.40 12.67
C ASN A 92 -2.39 -3.32 13.21
N GLY A 93 -3.02 -2.13 13.18
CA GLY A 93 -4.40 -1.96 13.65
C GLY A 93 -5.41 -2.75 12.82
N LEU A 94 -5.29 -2.68 11.49
CA LEU A 94 -6.13 -3.47 10.58
C LEU A 94 -5.90 -4.96 10.74
N GLU A 95 -4.66 -5.42 10.84
CA GLU A 95 -4.35 -6.84 11.02
C GLU A 95 -4.89 -7.38 12.35
N ALA A 96 -4.85 -6.58 13.42
CA ALA A 96 -5.45 -6.93 14.70
C ALA A 96 -7.00 -6.98 14.65
N ALA A 97 -7.63 -6.06 13.92
CA ALA A 97 -9.10 -6.00 13.79
C ALA A 97 -9.68 -7.05 12.83
N TRP A 98 -8.99 -7.34 11.73
CA TRP A 98 -9.45 -8.23 10.65
C TRP A 98 -8.80 -9.62 10.65
N GLY A 99 -7.58 -9.75 11.17
CA GLY A 99 -6.72 -10.89 10.93
C GLY A 99 -5.92 -10.78 9.63
N ALA A 100 -4.77 -11.46 9.59
CA ALA A 100 -3.81 -11.42 8.48
C ALA A 100 -4.41 -11.85 7.13
N PHE A 101 -5.27 -12.89 7.13
CA PHE A 101 -5.87 -13.40 5.91
C PHE A 101 -6.77 -12.36 5.22
N ARG A 102 -7.71 -11.76 5.98
CA ARG A 102 -8.68 -10.81 5.44
C ARG A 102 -7.99 -9.52 4.97
N LEU A 103 -6.98 -9.05 5.71
CA LEU A 103 -6.18 -7.91 5.29
C LEU A 103 -5.41 -8.21 4.00
N THR A 104 -4.80 -9.39 3.89
CA THR A 104 -4.07 -9.78 2.67
C THR A 104 -5.02 -9.88 1.48
N LEU A 105 -6.19 -10.50 1.65
CA LEU A 105 -7.19 -10.59 0.59
C LEU A 105 -7.70 -9.21 0.16
N PHE A 106 -7.99 -8.32 1.12
CA PHE A 106 -8.40 -6.94 0.83
C PHE A 106 -7.35 -6.20 0.00
N PHE A 107 -6.08 -6.32 0.40
CA PHE A 107 -4.97 -5.69 -0.31
C PHE A 107 -4.80 -6.24 -1.73
N LEU A 108 -4.87 -7.57 -1.90
CA LEU A 108 -4.76 -8.22 -3.21
C LEU A 108 -5.92 -7.85 -4.15
N ILE A 109 -7.16 -7.75 -3.63
CA ILE A 109 -8.30 -7.31 -4.43
C ILE A 109 -8.12 -5.86 -4.87
N GLY A 110 -7.67 -4.97 -3.98
CA GLY A 110 -7.35 -3.59 -4.34
C GLY A 110 -6.27 -3.51 -5.41
N MET A 111 -5.23 -4.34 -5.29
CA MET A 111 -4.14 -4.44 -6.25
C MET A 111 -4.60 -4.88 -7.65
N LEU A 112 -5.45 -5.91 -7.70
CA LEU A 112 -6.09 -6.34 -8.94
C LEU A 112 -6.98 -5.25 -9.53
N GLY A 113 -7.76 -4.55 -8.70
CA GLY A 113 -8.60 -3.44 -9.13
C GLY A 113 -7.81 -2.29 -9.75
N THR A 114 -6.71 -1.87 -9.12
CA THR A 114 -5.80 -0.85 -9.68
C THR A 114 -5.18 -1.31 -10.99
N THR A 115 -4.77 -2.59 -11.07
CA THR A 115 -4.21 -3.17 -12.30
C THR A 115 -5.24 -3.12 -13.42
N VAL A 116 -6.45 -3.65 -13.20
CA VAL A 116 -7.52 -3.65 -14.22
C VAL A 116 -7.85 -2.22 -14.66
N ALA A 117 -7.93 -1.26 -13.72
CA ALA A 117 -8.16 0.14 -14.06
C ALA A 117 -7.04 0.71 -14.95
N ALA A 118 -5.77 0.45 -14.62
CA ALA A 118 -4.64 0.91 -15.41
C ALA A 118 -4.70 0.39 -16.85
N PHE A 119 -4.97 -0.90 -17.04
CA PHE A 119 -5.12 -1.50 -18.37
C PHE A 119 -6.35 -0.97 -19.12
N PHE A 120 -7.46 -0.72 -18.42
CA PHE A 120 -8.68 -0.22 -19.03
C PHE A 120 -8.55 1.23 -19.52
N PHE A 121 -7.90 2.10 -18.74
CA PHE A 121 -7.68 3.50 -19.12
C PHE A 121 -6.41 3.72 -19.96
N GLY A 122 -5.52 2.73 -20.02
CA GLY A 122 -4.26 2.82 -20.78
C GLY A 122 -3.27 3.82 -20.21
N THR A 123 -3.37 4.16 -18.93
CA THR A 123 -2.50 5.13 -18.26
C THR A 123 -1.79 4.49 -17.08
N ALA A 124 -0.66 5.08 -16.70
CA ALA A 124 0.04 4.67 -15.49
C ALA A 124 -0.76 5.04 -14.25
N PHE A 125 -0.97 4.07 -13.35
CA PHE A 125 -1.66 4.31 -12.07
C PHE A 125 -0.68 4.17 -10.92
N SER A 126 -0.85 5.06 -9.95
CA SER A 126 -0.13 4.99 -8.69
C SER A 126 -0.85 4.12 -7.67
N ASN A 127 -0.15 3.64 -6.64
CA ASN A 127 -0.76 2.89 -5.54
C ASN A 127 -1.58 3.76 -4.56
N PHE A 128 -1.74 5.07 -4.85
CA PHE A 128 -2.49 6.01 -4.02
C PHE A 128 -3.89 5.51 -3.67
N MET A 129 -4.66 5.01 -4.65
CA MET A 129 -6.01 4.51 -4.41
C MET A 129 -6.03 3.30 -3.49
N LEU A 130 -5.02 2.42 -3.61
CA LEU A 130 -4.86 1.27 -2.72
C LEU A 130 -4.61 1.74 -1.29
N THR A 131 -3.67 2.67 -1.10
CA THR A 131 -3.37 3.22 0.24
C THR A 131 -4.56 3.98 0.84
N ALA A 132 -5.28 4.77 0.03
CA ALA A 132 -6.49 5.45 0.48
C ALA A 132 -7.58 4.46 0.91
N SER A 133 -7.76 3.36 0.17
CA SER A 133 -8.73 2.32 0.53
C SER A 133 -8.40 1.63 1.87
N LEU A 134 -7.11 1.40 2.16
CA LEU A 134 -6.65 0.92 3.48
C LEU A 134 -6.95 1.93 4.58
N PHE A 135 -6.70 3.22 4.32
CA PHE A 135 -7.01 4.26 5.28
C PHE A 135 -8.52 4.34 5.58
N PHE A 136 -9.37 4.25 4.56
CA PHE A 136 -10.83 4.19 4.76
C PHE A 136 -11.26 2.95 5.53
N ALA A 137 -10.66 1.79 5.25
CA ALA A 137 -10.90 0.58 6.03
C ALA A 137 -10.54 0.80 7.50
N PHE A 138 -9.39 1.42 7.78
CA PHE A 138 -8.93 1.71 9.13
C PHE A 138 -9.89 2.67 9.84
N ALA A 139 -10.30 3.77 9.19
CA ALA A 139 -11.27 4.73 9.73
C ALA A 139 -12.62 4.09 10.09
N ARG A 140 -13.03 3.04 9.37
CA ARG A 140 -14.23 2.28 9.70
C ARG A 140 -14.10 1.47 11.00
N PHE A 141 -12.91 0.95 11.32
CA PHE A 141 -12.68 0.19 12.56
C PHE A 141 -12.42 1.09 13.76
N TYR A 142 -11.83 2.25 13.53
CA TYR A 142 -11.43 3.19 14.55
C TYR A 142 -12.08 4.56 14.32
N PRO A 143 -13.43 4.67 14.33
CA PRO A 143 -14.14 5.90 13.97
C PRO A 143 -13.92 7.03 14.98
N ASP A 144 -13.72 6.69 16.26
CA ASP A 144 -13.52 7.65 17.35
C ASP A 144 -12.03 7.99 17.58
N LEU A 145 -11.14 7.49 16.73
CA LEU A 145 -9.70 7.68 16.87
C LEU A 145 -9.27 9.03 16.31
N VAL A 146 -8.76 9.89 17.18
CA VAL A 146 -8.20 11.20 16.82
C VAL A 146 -6.68 11.07 16.64
N ILE A 147 -6.18 11.45 15.46
CA ILE A 147 -4.75 11.41 15.14
C ILE A 147 -4.16 12.78 15.41
N TYR A 148 -3.59 12.96 16.60
CA TYR A 148 -2.99 14.22 16.96
C TYR A 148 -1.68 14.48 16.20
N PHE A 149 -1.59 15.62 15.53
CA PHE A 149 -0.33 16.13 15.03
C PHE A 149 0.44 16.81 16.16
N ALA A 150 1.60 16.23 16.53
CA ALA A 150 2.49 16.72 17.58
C ALA A 150 1.81 16.98 18.94
N TYR A 151 0.74 16.24 19.27
CA TYR A 151 -0.10 16.44 20.46
C TYR A 151 -0.81 17.80 20.56
N ILE A 152 -0.83 18.61 19.49
CA ILE A 152 -1.36 19.99 19.51
C ILE A 152 -2.63 20.12 18.67
N LEU A 153 -2.70 19.49 17.51
CA LEU A 153 -3.85 19.59 16.59
C LEU A 153 -4.52 18.22 16.45
N PRO A 154 -5.84 18.10 16.65
CA PRO A 154 -6.60 16.92 16.25
C PRO A 154 -6.68 16.76 14.72
#